data_AF-A0A6J4QHX1-F1
#
_entry.id   AF-A0A6J4QHX1-F1
#
_cell.length_a   1.000
_cell.length_b   1.000
_cell.length_c   1.000
_cell.angle_alpha   90.00
_cell.angle_beta   90.00
_cell.angle_gamma   90.00
#
_symmetry.space_group_name_H-M   'P 1'
#
loop_
_entity.id
_entity.type
_entity.pdbx_description
1 polymer ?
#
loop_
_entity_poly.entity_id
_entity_poly.type
_entity_poly.pdbx_seq_one_letter_code
_entity_poly.pdbx_strand_id
1 'polypeptide(L)'
;MRLVASGRDNACAGVGGLGGPAGRPLLCLLLALVAVLVVACAGSETREGPDERTPVGGRAPATTAEEGTRGEPGSAGGETAAGAGPGAGPPSYGYTHGMPSGNRVVEGSGGLPGSEPVDVGLSGEPAWVVGTPVEGGIAWVVALADGRIEAFRLDATSGSVRPRPVTPDRLPAGSPPALVAEGEDLRLLAPPDGGSASTHPVPVSPGGSLAVAEDGAVFEGRDGRFEPVGDPQEVVALPDARAVRARDGRIAVLSDPTRRYVHGVVGDDLEADAITVLEPGDDDLRVAGRVFAESGGVFELVSPLWFGGPDDRELLAVTESMEGLGSRIAVYEPGAPWWPRARSSGSPKGGATCWPRGPSGRTGRRRSRPSAPRT
;
A
#
# COMPACT_ATOMS: atom_id res chain seq x y z
N MET A 1 -6.26 -19.36 -17.53
CA MET A 1 -6.61 -18.01 -17.02
C MET A 1 -6.59 -17.07 -18.21
N ARG A 2 -7.57 -16.18 -18.37
CA ARG A 2 -7.63 -15.24 -19.50
C ARG A 2 -7.06 -13.89 -19.05
N LEU A 3 -5.93 -13.46 -19.63
CA LEU A 3 -5.28 -12.20 -19.33
C LEU A 3 -5.35 -11.29 -20.56
N VAL A 4 -5.48 -9.97 -20.35
CA VAL A 4 -5.62 -9.01 -21.44
C VAL A 4 -4.46 -8.04 -21.39
N ALA A 5 -3.72 -7.92 -22.50
CA ALA A 5 -2.65 -6.95 -22.68
C ALA A 5 -2.99 -6.03 -23.85
N SER A 6 -2.83 -4.72 -23.68
CA SER A 6 -3.10 -3.74 -24.73
C SER A 6 -1.78 -3.35 -25.42
N GLY A 7 -1.63 -3.71 -26.69
CA GLY A 7 -0.69 -3.01 -27.59
C GLY A 7 -1.17 -1.57 -27.82
N ARG A 8 -0.22 -0.63 -27.99
CA ARG A 8 -0.53 0.77 -28.33
C ARG A 8 -0.56 0.94 -29.84
N ASP A 9 -1.72 1.31 -30.37
CA ASP A 9 -1.84 2.00 -31.65
C ASP A 9 -2.17 3.48 -31.39
N ASN A 10 -1.21 4.36 -31.68
CA ASN A 10 -1.39 5.81 -31.59
C ASN A 10 -1.89 6.35 -32.95
N ALA A 11 -3.14 6.78 -33.00
CA ALA A 11 -3.62 7.68 -34.04
C ALA A 11 -4.41 8.84 -33.41
N CYS A 12 -3.82 10.04 -33.49
CA CYS A 12 -4.41 11.30 -33.05
C CYS A 12 -5.61 11.71 -33.94
N ALA A 13 -6.72 12.12 -33.33
CA ALA A 13 -7.78 12.86 -34.01
C ALA A 13 -8.42 13.94 -33.10
N GLY A 14 -8.14 15.20 -33.48
CA GLY A 14 -8.98 16.42 -33.41
C GLY A 14 -9.96 16.67 -32.26
N VAL A 15 -9.66 17.70 -31.47
CA VAL A 15 -10.61 18.37 -30.56
C VAL A 15 -11.42 19.41 -31.34
N GLY A 16 -12.74 19.22 -31.42
CA GLY A 16 -13.72 20.20 -31.90
C GLY A 16 -14.44 20.86 -30.72
N GLY A 17 -14.45 22.20 -30.69
CA GLY A 17 -15.05 23.00 -29.62
C GLY A 17 -16.58 23.08 -29.65
N LEU A 18 -17.17 23.25 -28.46
CA LEU A 18 -18.58 23.59 -28.27
C LEU A 18 -18.70 24.84 -27.40
N GLY A 19 -18.78 26.00 -28.06
CA GLY A 19 -19.29 27.24 -27.48
C GLY A 19 -20.77 27.39 -27.84
N GLY A 20 -21.66 27.29 -26.86
CA GLY A 20 -23.10 27.47 -27.03
C GLY A 20 -23.71 28.33 -25.92
N PRO A 21 -24.63 29.27 -26.22
CA PRO A 21 -25.08 30.33 -25.30
C PRO A 21 -26.18 29.88 -24.30
N ALA A 22 -26.13 28.63 -23.81
CA ALA A 22 -27.12 28.09 -22.87
C ALA A 22 -26.66 28.02 -21.40
N GLY A 23 -25.40 28.37 -21.09
CA GLY A 23 -24.81 28.19 -19.75
C GLY A 23 -25.03 29.32 -18.74
N ARG A 24 -25.69 30.42 -19.11
CA ARG A 24 -25.81 31.61 -18.25
C ARG A 24 -26.77 31.52 -17.05
N PRO A 25 -27.88 30.74 -17.04
CA PRO A 25 -28.75 30.70 -15.87
C PRO A 25 -28.21 29.81 -14.72
N LEU A 26 -27.32 28.85 -15.03
CA LEU A 26 -26.75 27.93 -14.02
C LEU A 26 -25.69 28.61 -13.14
N LEU A 27 -24.93 29.55 -13.72
CA LEU A 27 -23.89 30.29 -13.00
C LEU A 27 -24.46 31.28 -11.97
N CYS A 28 -25.62 31.89 -12.27
CA CYS A 28 -26.30 32.79 -11.32
C CYS A 28 -26.91 32.03 -10.13
N LEU A 29 -27.40 30.81 -10.34
CA LEU A 29 -27.93 29.96 -9.27
C LEU A 29 -26.80 29.47 -8.34
N LEU A 30 -25.62 29.16 -8.90
CA LEU A 30 -24.45 28.74 -8.12
C LEU A 30 -23.90 29.87 -7.24
N LEU A 31 -23.87 31.11 -7.75
CA LEU A 31 -23.40 32.28 -6.99
C LEU A 31 -24.36 32.67 -5.86
N ALA A 32 -25.68 32.51 -6.06
CA ALA A 32 -26.67 32.73 -5.00
C ALA A 32 -26.56 31.69 -3.87
N LEU A 33 -26.22 30.43 -4.19
CA LEU A 33 -26.03 29.37 -3.20
C LEU A 33 -24.76 29.59 -2.34
N VAL A 34 -23.69 30.11 -2.95
CA VAL A 34 -22.44 30.45 -2.25
C VAL A 34 -22.64 31.62 -1.28
N ALA A 35 -23.46 32.62 -1.64
CA ALA A 35 -23.76 33.75 -0.76
C ALA A 35 -24.54 33.36 0.51
N VAL A 36 -25.42 32.34 0.41
CA VAL A 36 -26.19 31.84 1.58
C VAL A 36 -25.30 31.02 2.53
N LEU A 37 -24.25 30.37 2.03
CA LEU A 37 -23.29 29.60 2.83
C LEU A 37 -22.33 30.48 3.64
N VAL A 38 -22.01 31.69 3.18
CA VAL A 38 -21.05 32.59 3.88
C VAL A 38 -21.67 33.30 5.09
N VAL A 39 -23.00 33.47 5.13
CA VAL A 39 -23.68 34.16 6.25
C VAL A 39 -23.90 33.24 7.46
N ALA A 40 -23.77 31.92 7.31
CA ALA A 40 -24.02 30.96 8.39
C ALA A 40 -22.81 30.67 9.32
N CYS A 41 -21.64 31.28 9.09
CA CYS A 41 -20.41 31.02 9.87
C CYS A 41 -20.05 32.11 10.89
N ALA A 42 -20.92 33.09 11.13
CA ALA A 42 -20.70 34.10 12.17
C ALA A 42 -21.52 33.76 13.42
N GLY A 43 -20.92 33.01 14.35
CA GLY A 43 -21.54 32.81 15.66
C GLY A 43 -20.76 31.90 16.59
N SER A 44 -19.97 32.52 17.48
CA SER A 44 -19.85 32.25 18.92
C SER A 44 -18.39 32.25 19.41
N GLU A 45 -17.99 33.42 19.92
CA GLU A 45 -16.85 33.58 20.81
C GLU A 45 -17.23 33.08 22.21
N THR A 46 -16.39 32.29 22.86
CA THR A 46 -16.35 32.19 24.34
C THR A 46 -14.92 31.90 24.82
N ARG A 47 -14.27 33.00 25.22
CA ARG A 47 -13.41 33.23 26.40
C ARG A 47 -13.12 32.04 27.33
N GLU A 48 -11.84 31.74 27.52
CA GLU A 48 -11.24 31.35 28.82
C GLU A 48 -9.73 31.69 28.83
N GLY A 49 -9.24 32.17 29.98
CA GLY A 49 -7.99 32.95 30.13
C GLY A 49 -6.71 32.14 30.32
N PRO A 50 -5.54 32.83 30.41
CA PRO A 50 -4.26 32.18 30.60
C PRO A 50 -3.91 32.08 32.08
N ASP A 51 -3.48 30.90 32.51
CA ASP A 51 -2.79 30.69 33.78
C ASP A 51 -1.32 30.33 33.54
N GLU A 52 -0.49 30.83 34.43
CA GLU A 52 0.96 30.91 34.39
C GLU A 52 1.65 29.55 34.26
N ARG A 53 2.80 29.54 33.58
CA ARG A 53 3.98 28.76 34.01
C ARG A 53 5.27 29.23 33.31
N THR A 54 6.18 29.73 34.14
CA THR A 54 7.59 30.02 33.86
C THR A 54 8.40 28.71 33.74
N PRO A 55 9.42 28.67 32.88
CA PRO A 55 10.77 28.29 33.33
C PRO A 55 11.84 29.22 32.71
N VAL A 56 12.65 29.93 33.49
CA VAL A 56 13.95 29.52 34.06
C VAL A 56 14.92 28.90 33.04
N GLY A 57 15.99 29.65 32.72
CA GLY A 57 17.33 29.06 32.57
C GLY A 57 17.93 29.02 31.18
N GLY A 58 18.17 30.17 30.54
CA GLY A 58 19.11 30.28 29.42
C GLY A 58 20.53 30.57 29.90
N ARG A 59 21.50 29.70 29.58
CA ARG A 59 22.91 30.09 29.50
C ARG A 59 23.58 29.44 28.27
N ALA A 60 24.17 30.30 27.47
CA ALA A 60 24.81 30.07 26.18
C ALA A 60 26.16 29.32 26.30
N PRO A 61 26.75 28.88 25.17
CA PRO A 61 27.79 27.85 25.12
C PRO A 61 29.21 28.43 25.22
N ALA A 62 30.15 27.59 25.65
CA ALA A 62 31.58 27.86 25.55
C ALA A 62 32.15 27.21 24.28
N THR A 63 32.61 28.08 23.38
CA THR A 63 33.45 27.82 22.22
C THR A 63 34.82 27.32 22.69
N THR A 64 35.31 26.21 22.13
CA THR A 64 36.76 25.97 22.06
C THR A 64 37.08 25.39 20.69
N ALA A 65 37.84 26.16 19.93
CA ALA A 65 38.50 25.75 18.71
C ALA A 65 39.81 25.05 19.09
N GLU A 66 40.11 23.93 18.45
CA GLU A 66 41.48 23.46 18.26
C GLU A 66 41.68 23.02 16.82
N GLU A 67 42.93 23.20 16.40
CA GLU A 67 43.44 23.48 15.08
C GLU A 67 44.44 22.38 14.71
N GLY A 68 44.48 21.99 13.42
CA GLY A 68 45.58 21.22 12.81
C GLY A 68 45.45 19.70 12.97
N THR A 69 45.58 18.89 11.92
CA THR A 69 46.82 18.79 11.14
C THR A 69 46.58 18.10 9.80
N ARG A 70 47.25 18.63 8.78
CA ARG A 70 47.34 18.20 7.40
C ARG A 70 48.25 16.97 7.28
N GLY A 71 47.81 15.92 6.58
CA GLY A 71 48.63 14.76 6.25
C GLY A 71 48.09 13.98 5.06
N GLU A 72 48.68 14.21 3.89
CA GLU A 72 48.76 13.30 2.74
C GLU A 72 50.26 13.25 2.34
N PRO A 73 50.77 12.29 1.54
CA PRO A 73 50.08 11.21 0.80
C PRO A 73 50.75 9.81 0.95
N GLY A 74 50.08 8.75 0.46
CA GLY A 74 50.67 7.42 0.33
C GLY A 74 49.97 6.58 -0.74
N SER A 75 50.62 6.46 -1.90
CA SER A 75 50.19 5.70 -3.08
C SER A 75 50.57 4.22 -3.00
N ALA A 76 49.76 3.39 -3.70
CA ALA A 76 50.05 2.09 -4.32
C ALA A 76 49.46 0.82 -3.66
N GLY A 77 48.62 0.15 -4.43
CA GLY A 77 48.10 -1.20 -4.18
C GLY A 77 46.93 -1.51 -5.09
N GLY A 78 47.21 -1.81 -6.37
CA GLY A 78 46.19 -2.22 -7.33
C GLY A 78 45.70 -3.64 -7.03
N GLU A 79 44.41 -3.77 -6.76
CA GLU A 79 43.68 -5.03 -6.90
C GLU A 79 42.54 -4.83 -7.91
N THR A 80 42.48 -5.81 -8.79
CA THR A 80 41.69 -5.82 -10.02
C THR A 80 40.21 -5.95 -9.64
N ALA A 81 39.48 -4.84 -9.65
CA ALA A 81 38.03 -4.85 -9.54
C ALA A 81 37.46 -5.60 -10.77
N ALA A 82 36.93 -6.78 -10.52
CA ALA A 82 36.06 -7.49 -11.45
C ALA A 82 34.91 -6.54 -11.85
N GLY A 83 34.78 -6.30 -13.15
CA GLY A 83 33.91 -5.27 -13.69
C GLY A 83 32.45 -5.45 -13.27
N ALA A 84 31.93 -4.47 -12.54
CA ALA A 84 30.51 -4.15 -12.59
C ALA A 84 30.19 -3.77 -14.04
N GLY A 85 29.42 -4.61 -14.71
CA GLY A 85 28.96 -4.33 -16.07
C GLY A 85 28.17 -3.02 -16.12
N PRO A 86 28.15 -2.35 -17.28
CA PRO A 86 27.42 -1.10 -17.44
C PRO A 86 25.90 -1.33 -17.34
N GLY A 87 25.27 -0.71 -16.33
CA GLY A 87 23.94 -0.10 -16.46
C GLY A 87 22.70 -1.00 -16.36
N ALA A 88 22.53 -1.76 -15.28
CA ALA A 88 21.18 -2.18 -14.89
C ALA A 88 20.47 -0.98 -14.25
N GLY A 89 19.30 -0.59 -14.79
CA GLY A 89 18.43 0.40 -14.16
C GLY A 89 17.97 -0.07 -12.76
N PRO A 90 17.31 0.81 -11.97
CA PRO A 90 16.77 0.39 -10.69
C PRO A 90 15.82 -0.81 -10.85
N PRO A 91 15.78 -1.73 -9.88
CA PRO A 91 14.88 -2.88 -9.91
C PRO A 91 13.42 -2.44 -10.07
N SER A 92 12.67 -3.20 -10.87
CA SER A 92 11.21 -3.09 -10.95
C SER A 92 10.56 -4.10 -10.02
N TYR A 93 9.42 -3.73 -9.43
CA TYR A 93 8.73 -4.56 -8.46
C TYR A 93 7.32 -4.90 -8.91
N GLY A 94 6.84 -6.09 -8.57
CA GLY A 94 5.47 -6.54 -8.81
C GLY A 94 4.79 -6.96 -7.51
N TYR A 95 3.65 -6.36 -7.22
CA TYR A 95 2.86 -6.61 -6.00
C TYR A 95 1.45 -7.08 -6.33
N THR A 96 0.87 -7.86 -5.43
CA THR A 96 -0.56 -8.23 -5.51
C THR A 96 -1.52 -7.05 -5.27
N HIS A 97 -0.99 -5.94 -4.76
CA HIS A 97 -1.75 -4.74 -4.42
C HIS A 97 -1.36 -3.49 -5.26
N GLY A 98 -0.60 -3.65 -6.35
CA GLY A 98 -0.28 -2.58 -7.29
C GLY A 98 1.06 -1.90 -7.02
N MET A 99 1.10 -0.94 -6.10
CA MET A 99 2.30 -0.13 -5.82
C MET A 99 2.83 -0.33 -4.40
N PRO A 100 4.14 -0.08 -4.13
CA PRO A 100 4.72 -0.21 -2.79
C PRO A 100 3.96 0.57 -1.70
N SER A 101 3.32 1.67 -2.07
CA SER A 101 2.53 2.51 -1.17
C SER A 101 1.18 1.91 -0.75
N GLY A 102 0.82 0.73 -1.25
CA GLY A 102 -0.53 0.17 -1.09
C GLY A 102 -1.55 0.77 -2.07
N ASN A 103 -1.19 1.84 -2.78
CA ASN A 103 -2.09 2.50 -3.71
C ASN A 103 -2.21 1.70 -5.02
N ARG A 104 -3.43 1.61 -5.52
CA ARG A 104 -3.81 0.84 -6.74
C ARG A 104 -4.06 1.75 -7.94
N VAL A 105 -3.92 3.06 -7.78
CA VAL A 105 -4.03 4.02 -8.87
C VAL A 105 -2.70 4.04 -9.60
N VAL A 106 -2.73 3.68 -10.88
CA VAL A 106 -1.58 3.76 -11.79
C VAL A 106 -1.90 4.75 -12.91
N GLU A 107 -0.89 5.49 -13.35
CA GLU A 107 -1.02 6.33 -14.54
C GLU A 107 -0.92 5.46 -15.80
N GLY A 108 -1.77 5.74 -16.78
CA GLY A 108 -1.74 5.06 -18.05
C GLY A 108 -3.07 5.12 -18.79
N SER A 109 -3.05 4.58 -20.00
CA SER A 109 -4.26 4.33 -20.78
C SER A 109 -4.24 2.87 -21.23
N GLY A 110 -5.43 2.27 -21.30
CA GLY A 110 -5.62 0.91 -21.77
C GLY A 110 -6.80 0.86 -22.72
N GLY A 111 -6.72 -0.01 -23.73
CA GLY A 111 -7.74 -0.17 -24.74
C GLY A 111 -8.80 -1.21 -24.40
N LEU A 112 -9.22 -1.38 -23.15
CA LEU A 112 -10.23 -2.39 -22.79
C LEU A 112 -11.65 -1.93 -23.22
N PRO A 113 -12.48 -2.81 -23.83
CA PRO A 113 -12.24 -4.23 -24.11
C PRO A 113 -11.63 -4.52 -25.50
N GLY A 114 -11.20 -3.51 -26.25
CA GLY A 114 -10.65 -3.64 -27.62
C GLY A 114 -9.27 -4.28 -27.74
N SER A 115 -8.59 -4.56 -26.62
CA SER A 115 -7.30 -5.26 -26.60
C SER A 115 -7.44 -6.76 -26.89
N GLU A 116 -6.50 -7.34 -27.63
CA GLU A 116 -6.46 -8.78 -27.84
C GLU A 116 -6.05 -9.53 -26.56
N PRO A 117 -6.79 -10.57 -26.14
CA PRO A 117 -6.40 -11.38 -25.00
C PRO A 117 -5.22 -12.28 -25.33
N VAL A 118 -4.37 -12.53 -24.34
CA VAL A 118 -3.30 -13.51 -24.40
C VAL A 118 -3.65 -14.66 -23.47
N ASP A 119 -3.73 -15.86 -24.02
CA ASP A 119 -4.01 -17.07 -23.25
C ASP A 119 -2.71 -17.79 -22.90
N VAL A 120 -2.53 -18.06 -21.60
CA VAL A 120 -1.40 -18.80 -21.07
C VAL A 120 -1.92 -20.07 -20.39
N GLY A 121 -1.40 -21.21 -20.84
CA GLY A 121 -1.64 -22.51 -20.21
C GLY A 121 -0.81 -22.62 -18.93
N LEU A 122 -1.45 -23.02 -17.83
CA LEU A 122 -0.83 -23.23 -16.53
C LEU A 122 -0.87 -24.72 -16.17
N SER A 123 0.12 -25.21 -15.42
CA SER A 123 0.15 -26.60 -14.96
C SER A 123 -0.69 -26.88 -13.71
N GLY A 124 -1.41 -25.87 -13.20
CA GLY A 124 -2.27 -25.99 -12.02
C GLY A 124 -3.26 -24.84 -11.88
N GLU A 125 -3.95 -24.82 -10.73
CA GLU A 125 -4.89 -23.76 -10.39
C GLU A 125 -4.14 -22.49 -9.94
N PRO A 126 -4.34 -21.34 -10.59
CA PRO A 126 -3.69 -20.09 -10.17
C PRO A 126 -4.32 -19.57 -8.88
N ALA A 127 -3.50 -19.27 -7.87
CA ALA A 127 -3.91 -18.57 -6.66
C ALA A 127 -3.61 -17.06 -6.76
N TRP A 128 -2.44 -16.70 -7.31
CA TRP A 128 -2.02 -15.31 -7.47
C TRP A 128 -1.37 -15.07 -8.82
N VAL A 129 -1.49 -13.82 -9.30
CA VAL A 129 -0.73 -13.30 -10.44
C VAL A 129 -0.12 -11.97 -10.06
N VAL A 130 1.16 -11.77 -10.38
CA VAL A 130 1.82 -10.47 -10.30
C VAL A 130 2.53 -10.19 -11.61
N GLY A 131 2.55 -8.91 -11.98
CA GLY A 131 3.22 -8.43 -13.18
C GLY A 131 4.16 -7.28 -12.85
N THR A 132 5.25 -7.17 -13.59
CA THR A 132 6.15 -6.02 -13.52
C THR A 132 6.72 -5.72 -14.90
N PRO A 133 6.92 -4.45 -15.27
CA PRO A 133 7.59 -4.10 -16.52
C PRO A 133 9.01 -4.66 -16.53
N VAL A 134 9.43 -5.14 -17.71
CA VAL A 134 10.82 -5.52 -18.01
C VAL A 134 11.21 -4.89 -19.34
N GLU A 135 12.49 -4.95 -19.71
CA GLU A 135 12.93 -4.44 -21.00
C GLU A 135 12.10 -5.08 -22.14
N GLY A 136 11.55 -4.26 -23.04
CA GLY A 136 10.78 -4.74 -24.20
C GLY A 136 9.46 -5.48 -23.88
N GLY A 137 8.99 -5.51 -22.64
CA GLY A 137 7.83 -6.33 -22.31
C GLY A 137 7.35 -6.27 -20.86
N ILE A 138 6.65 -7.33 -20.47
CA ILE A 138 6.12 -7.50 -19.12
C ILE A 138 6.49 -8.91 -18.64
N ALA A 139 6.98 -9.02 -17.42
CA ALA A 139 7.11 -10.30 -16.74
C ALA A 139 5.83 -10.58 -15.94
N TRP A 140 5.32 -11.79 -16.05
CA TRP A 140 4.22 -12.31 -15.23
C TRP A 140 4.72 -13.48 -14.41
N VAL A 141 4.39 -13.48 -13.13
CA VAL A 141 4.61 -14.61 -12.24
C VAL A 141 3.26 -15.05 -11.67
N VAL A 142 3.00 -16.35 -11.78
CA VAL A 142 1.79 -17.00 -11.30
C VAL A 142 2.18 -17.93 -10.18
N ALA A 143 1.64 -17.70 -8.99
CA ALA A 143 1.71 -18.65 -7.89
C ALA A 143 0.49 -19.58 -7.96
N LEU A 144 0.74 -20.87 -8.07
CA LEU A 144 -0.30 -21.90 -8.10
C LEU A 144 -0.78 -22.20 -6.68
N ALA A 145 -1.97 -22.79 -6.56
CA ALA A 145 -2.59 -23.16 -5.29
C ALA A 145 -1.74 -24.13 -4.44
N ASP A 146 -0.86 -24.90 -5.08
CA ASP A 146 0.08 -25.82 -4.42
C ASP A 146 1.44 -25.18 -4.06
N GLY A 147 1.60 -23.87 -4.29
CA GLY A 147 2.82 -23.12 -4.01
C GLY A 147 3.87 -23.15 -5.13
N ARG A 148 3.68 -23.95 -6.20
CA ARG A 148 4.58 -23.89 -7.38
C ARG A 148 4.45 -22.55 -8.10
N ILE A 149 5.55 -22.10 -8.66
CA ILE A 149 5.62 -20.83 -9.40
C ILE A 149 5.84 -21.09 -10.89
N GLU A 150 5.06 -20.40 -11.72
CA GLU A 150 5.27 -20.33 -13.16
C GLU A 150 5.50 -18.88 -13.59
N ALA A 151 6.59 -18.61 -14.29
CA ALA A 151 6.92 -17.28 -14.76
C ALA A 151 6.98 -17.21 -16.29
N PHE A 152 6.56 -16.07 -16.82
CA PHE A 152 6.42 -15.82 -18.25
C PHE A 152 6.90 -14.42 -18.59
N ARG A 153 7.45 -14.23 -19.78
CA ARG A 153 7.65 -12.92 -20.40
C ARG A 153 6.67 -12.77 -21.55
N LEU A 154 5.92 -11.68 -21.53
CA LEU A 154 5.16 -11.18 -22.66
C LEU A 154 5.99 -10.12 -23.39
N ASP A 155 6.29 -10.36 -24.65
CA ASP A 155 6.94 -9.39 -25.53
C ASP A 155 5.93 -8.33 -26.01
N ALA A 156 6.24 -7.05 -25.81
CA ALA A 156 5.30 -5.97 -26.09
C ALA A 156 5.03 -5.72 -27.59
N THR A 157 5.92 -6.17 -28.47
CA THR A 157 5.81 -5.93 -29.91
C THR A 157 5.13 -7.08 -30.63
N SER A 158 5.53 -8.30 -30.34
CA SER A 158 5.02 -9.52 -30.98
C SER A 158 3.81 -10.12 -30.28
N GLY A 159 3.56 -9.74 -29.01
CA GLY A 159 2.54 -10.39 -28.17
C GLY A 159 2.90 -11.84 -27.79
N SER A 160 4.12 -12.30 -28.08
CA SER A 160 4.53 -13.67 -27.80
C SER A 160 4.82 -13.87 -26.30
N VAL A 161 4.40 -15.03 -25.79
CA VAL A 161 4.65 -15.44 -24.41
C VAL A 161 5.73 -16.51 -24.37
N ARG A 162 6.73 -16.35 -23.50
CA ARG A 162 7.80 -17.34 -23.30
C ARG A 162 7.96 -17.64 -21.81
N PRO A 163 8.12 -18.91 -21.41
CA PRO A 163 8.47 -19.25 -20.03
C PRO A 163 9.79 -18.60 -19.61
N ARG A 164 9.90 -18.27 -18.33
CA ARG A 164 11.11 -17.73 -17.71
C ARG A 164 11.40 -18.45 -16.40
N PRO A 165 12.67 -18.66 -16.05
CA PRO A 165 13.04 -19.08 -14.71
C PRO A 165 12.76 -17.94 -13.72
N VAL A 166 12.43 -18.32 -12.49
CA VAL A 166 12.30 -17.42 -11.34
C VAL A 166 12.80 -18.17 -10.11
N THR A 167 13.46 -17.46 -9.19
CA THR A 167 13.97 -18.05 -7.94
C THR A 167 13.41 -17.32 -6.72
N PRO A 168 12.91 -18.02 -5.69
CA PRO A 168 12.60 -19.46 -5.71
C PRO A 168 11.49 -19.80 -6.71
N ASP A 169 11.42 -21.08 -7.10
CA ASP A 169 10.36 -21.64 -7.95
C ASP A 169 9.14 -22.14 -7.14
N ARG A 170 9.17 -21.92 -5.83
CA ARG A 170 8.12 -22.26 -4.86
C ARG A 170 7.98 -21.20 -3.78
N LEU A 171 6.75 -21.00 -3.34
CA LEU A 171 6.39 -20.28 -2.12
C LEU A 171 5.51 -21.19 -1.24
N PRO A 172 5.30 -20.85 0.05
CA PRO A 172 4.26 -21.50 0.82
C PRO A 172 2.91 -21.41 0.09
N ALA A 173 2.12 -22.48 0.15
CA ALA A 173 0.85 -22.55 -0.56
C ALA A 173 -0.10 -21.45 -0.06
N GLY A 174 -0.71 -20.72 -1.01
CA GLY A 174 -1.60 -19.60 -0.70
C GLY A 174 -0.89 -18.26 -0.48
N SER A 175 0.44 -18.21 -0.37
CA SER A 175 1.15 -16.96 -0.14
C SER A 175 1.12 -16.01 -1.33
N PRO A 176 0.81 -14.72 -1.11
CA PRO A 176 0.92 -13.72 -2.15
C PRO A 176 2.40 -13.55 -2.57
N PRO A 177 2.72 -13.51 -3.86
CA PRO A 177 4.10 -13.28 -4.31
C PRO A 177 4.46 -11.78 -4.28
N ALA A 178 5.73 -11.49 -4.00
CA ALA A 178 6.36 -10.19 -4.25
C ALA A 178 7.52 -10.40 -5.24
N LEU A 179 7.38 -9.82 -6.43
CA LEU A 179 8.32 -10.00 -7.55
C LEU A 179 9.33 -8.86 -7.58
N VAL A 180 10.60 -9.19 -7.84
CA VAL A 180 11.65 -8.25 -8.23
C VAL A 180 12.16 -8.64 -9.62
N ALA A 181 12.27 -7.65 -10.49
CA ALA A 181 12.89 -7.76 -11.80
C ALA A 181 14.10 -6.84 -11.87
N GLU A 182 15.27 -7.42 -12.15
CA GLU A 182 16.55 -6.72 -12.31
C GLU A 182 17.08 -7.01 -13.71
N GLY A 183 16.80 -6.10 -14.64
CA GLY A 183 17.01 -6.34 -16.07
C GLY A 183 16.17 -7.52 -16.57
N GLU A 184 16.86 -8.63 -16.86
CA GLU A 184 16.27 -9.86 -17.39
C GLU A 184 15.96 -10.89 -16.29
N ASP A 185 16.54 -10.71 -15.10
CA ASP A 185 16.46 -11.65 -13.98
C ASP A 185 15.19 -11.43 -13.16
N LEU A 186 14.49 -12.52 -12.85
CA LEU A 186 13.28 -12.53 -12.04
C LEU A 186 13.55 -13.28 -10.73
N ARG A 187 13.22 -12.64 -9.62
CA ARG A 187 13.27 -13.26 -8.29
C ARG A 187 12.01 -12.96 -7.49
N LEU A 188 11.60 -13.92 -6.67
CA LEU A 188 10.57 -13.70 -5.67
C LEU A 188 11.23 -13.38 -4.33
N LEU A 189 10.64 -12.46 -3.59
CA LEU A 189 10.98 -12.29 -2.18
C LEU A 189 10.27 -13.40 -1.39
N ALA A 190 11.06 -14.28 -0.78
CA ALA A 190 10.55 -15.34 0.07
C ALA A 190 10.57 -14.86 1.54
N PRO A 191 9.51 -15.16 2.31
CA PRO A 191 9.55 -14.96 3.76
C PRO A 191 10.57 -15.92 4.41
N PRO A 192 11.04 -15.64 5.63
CA PRO A 192 11.84 -16.59 6.41
C PRO A 192 11.03 -17.84 6.77
N ASP A 193 11.71 -18.87 7.27
CA ASP A 193 11.03 -20.00 7.91
C ASP A 193 10.18 -19.48 9.09
N GLY A 194 8.91 -19.90 9.15
CA GLY A 194 7.94 -19.37 10.13
C GLY A 194 7.34 -18.00 9.78
N GLY A 195 7.74 -17.43 8.64
CA GLY A 195 7.10 -16.27 8.03
C GLY A 195 5.62 -16.54 7.72
N SER A 196 4.80 -15.51 7.84
CA SER A 196 3.36 -15.62 7.61
C SER A 196 3.04 -15.97 6.17
N ALA A 197 2.16 -16.96 5.99
CA ALA A 197 1.70 -17.36 4.68
C ALA A 197 0.61 -16.43 4.11
N SER A 198 0.02 -15.55 4.91
CA SER A 198 -1.07 -14.65 4.48
C SER A 198 -0.60 -13.29 3.97
N THR A 199 0.70 -13.01 4.12
CA THR A 199 1.37 -11.78 3.66
C THR A 199 2.57 -12.08 2.76
N HIS A 200 3.26 -11.03 2.33
CA HIS A 200 4.44 -11.13 1.48
C HIS A 200 5.54 -10.18 1.97
N PRO A 201 6.82 -10.49 1.71
CA PRO A 201 7.88 -9.55 2.02
C PRO A 201 7.76 -8.25 1.21
N VAL A 202 8.32 -7.17 1.75
CA VAL A 202 8.34 -5.84 1.12
C VAL A 202 9.78 -5.40 0.95
N PRO A 203 10.22 -4.94 -0.24
CA PRO A 203 11.58 -4.45 -0.43
C PRO A 203 11.83 -3.19 0.39
N VAL A 204 12.94 -3.16 1.13
CA VAL A 204 13.31 -2.01 1.99
C VAL A 204 14.58 -1.32 1.52
N SER A 205 15.50 -2.09 0.94
CA SER A 205 16.75 -1.63 0.33
C SER A 205 17.13 -2.56 -0.83
N PRO A 206 18.13 -2.21 -1.66
CA PRO A 206 18.66 -3.15 -2.64
C PRO A 206 19.12 -4.44 -1.94
N GLY A 207 18.55 -5.58 -2.32
CA GLY A 207 18.81 -6.88 -1.69
C GLY A 207 18.15 -7.10 -0.32
N GLY A 208 17.51 -6.07 0.26
CA GLY A 208 16.86 -6.15 1.57
C GLY A 208 15.32 -6.21 1.50
N SER A 209 14.69 -6.95 2.40
CA SER A 209 13.23 -7.04 2.49
C SER A 209 12.73 -7.19 3.91
N LEU A 210 11.58 -6.59 4.24
CA LEU A 210 10.87 -6.79 5.50
C LEU A 210 9.84 -7.90 5.35
N ALA A 211 9.77 -8.80 6.33
CA ALA A 211 8.78 -9.87 6.40
C ALA A 211 8.07 -9.87 7.76
N VAL A 212 6.84 -10.39 7.78
CA VAL A 212 6.04 -10.60 9.00
C VAL A 212 5.91 -12.10 9.24
N ALA A 213 6.09 -12.54 10.48
CA ALA A 213 5.89 -13.92 10.91
C ALA A 213 4.45 -14.20 11.37
N GLU A 214 4.09 -15.48 11.48
CA GLU A 214 2.77 -15.91 11.95
C GLU A 214 2.43 -15.42 13.36
N ASP A 215 3.44 -15.18 14.21
CA ASP A 215 3.29 -14.64 15.56
C ASP A 215 3.28 -13.10 15.61
N GLY A 216 3.39 -12.43 14.45
CA GLY A 216 3.43 -10.99 14.33
C GLY A 216 4.83 -10.38 14.45
N ALA A 217 5.88 -11.17 14.71
CA ALA A 217 7.24 -10.63 14.70
C ALA A 217 7.61 -10.11 13.31
N VAL A 218 8.33 -8.99 13.29
CA VAL A 218 8.77 -8.32 12.05
C VAL A 218 10.27 -8.53 11.88
N PHE A 219 10.69 -8.96 10.70
CA PHE A 219 12.09 -9.26 10.38
C PHE A 219 12.57 -8.44 9.20
N GLU A 220 13.79 -7.94 9.28
CA GLU A 220 14.53 -7.43 8.13
C GLU A 220 15.46 -8.52 7.59
N GLY A 221 15.23 -8.87 6.34
CA GLY A 221 16.02 -9.81 5.57
C GLY A 221 17.07 -9.11 4.73
N ARG A 222 18.33 -9.53 4.81
CA ARG A 222 19.43 -9.12 3.93
C ARG A 222 20.28 -10.34 3.58
N ASP A 223 20.56 -10.54 2.30
CA ASP A 223 21.41 -11.64 1.80
C ASP A 223 21.01 -13.02 2.33
N GLY A 224 19.70 -13.26 2.48
CA GLY A 224 19.13 -14.52 2.97
C GLY A 224 19.18 -14.71 4.49
N ARG A 225 19.64 -13.72 5.25
CA ARG A 225 19.56 -13.69 6.73
C ARG A 225 18.46 -12.76 7.17
N PHE A 226 17.70 -13.17 8.18
CA PHE A 226 16.60 -12.39 8.73
C PHE A 226 16.87 -12.08 10.19
N GLU A 227 16.85 -10.80 10.53
CA GLU A 227 17.03 -10.30 11.88
C GLU A 227 15.75 -9.59 12.35
N PRO A 228 15.36 -9.71 13.62
CA PRO A 228 14.18 -9.02 14.13
C PRO A 228 14.35 -7.50 14.06
N VAL A 229 13.27 -6.79 13.72
CA VAL A 229 13.22 -5.33 13.72
C VAL A 229 12.82 -4.84 15.11
N GLY A 230 13.73 -4.15 15.79
CA GLY A 230 13.53 -3.68 17.16
C GLY A 230 13.40 -4.84 18.17
N ASP A 231 12.97 -4.52 19.38
CA ASP A 231 12.63 -5.56 20.34
C ASP A 231 11.32 -6.25 19.94
N PRO A 232 11.16 -7.59 20.10
CA PRO A 232 9.93 -8.30 19.73
C PRO A 232 8.64 -7.79 20.40
N GLN A 233 8.76 -6.96 21.45
CA GLN A 233 7.63 -6.30 22.12
C GLN A 233 7.32 -4.90 21.56
N GLU A 234 8.23 -4.33 20.77
CA GLU A 234 8.07 -3.02 20.14
C GLU A 234 7.29 -3.07 18.83
N VAL A 235 7.26 -4.22 18.14
CA VAL A 235 6.46 -4.39 16.93
C VAL A 235 5.84 -5.78 16.91
N VAL A 236 4.51 -5.82 17.05
CA VAL A 236 3.72 -7.05 16.86
C VAL A 236 2.72 -6.77 15.76
N ALA A 237 3.06 -7.12 14.52
CA ALA A 237 2.20 -6.95 13.36
C ALA A 237 0.99 -7.89 13.40
N LEU A 238 -0.08 -7.57 12.65
CA LEU A 238 -1.06 -8.60 12.32
C LEU A 238 -0.38 -9.69 11.47
N PRO A 239 -0.69 -10.98 11.66
CA PRO A 239 -0.09 -12.05 10.85
C PRO A 239 -0.33 -11.84 9.35
N ASP A 240 -1.46 -11.27 8.96
CA ASP A 240 -1.81 -10.97 7.57
C ASP A 240 -1.47 -9.55 7.13
N ALA A 241 -0.79 -8.76 7.98
CA ALA A 241 -0.41 -7.39 7.66
C ALA A 241 0.53 -7.35 6.46
N ARG A 242 0.13 -6.59 5.44
CA ARG A 242 0.93 -6.25 4.27
C ARG A 242 1.49 -4.86 4.50
N ALA A 243 2.79 -4.81 4.78
CA ALA A 243 3.50 -3.56 4.96
C ALA A 243 3.49 -2.74 3.65
N VAL A 244 3.47 -1.42 3.79
CA VAL A 244 3.50 -0.47 2.66
C VAL A 244 4.60 0.56 2.86
N ARG A 245 5.21 0.99 1.76
CA ARG A 245 6.40 1.84 1.74
C ARG A 245 6.10 3.22 1.15
N ALA A 246 6.51 4.25 1.87
CA ALA A 246 6.53 5.65 1.45
C ALA A 246 7.70 5.93 0.49
N ARG A 247 7.65 7.08 -0.21
CA ARG A 247 8.71 7.49 -1.14
C ARG A 247 10.05 7.72 -0.44
N ASP A 248 10.01 8.26 0.78
CA ASP A 248 11.20 8.47 1.62
C ASP A 248 11.76 7.19 2.24
N GLY A 249 11.11 6.04 2.01
CA GLY A 249 11.55 4.75 2.48
C GLY A 249 10.94 4.32 3.82
N ARG A 250 10.16 5.16 4.50
CA ARG A 250 9.40 4.74 5.68
C ARG A 250 8.42 3.61 5.34
N ILE A 251 8.16 2.75 6.30
CA ILE A 251 7.30 1.58 6.15
C ILE A 251 6.19 1.68 7.20
N ALA A 252 4.95 1.40 6.80
CA ALA A 252 3.82 1.29 7.71
C ALA A 252 3.26 -0.13 7.69
N VAL A 253 2.98 -0.67 8.88
CA VAL A 253 2.43 -2.01 9.07
C VAL A 253 1.32 -1.96 10.12
N LEU A 254 0.22 -2.70 9.87
CA LEU A 254 -0.85 -2.88 10.85
C LEU A 254 -0.36 -3.77 11.98
N SER A 255 -0.57 -3.33 13.22
CA SER A 255 0.10 -3.88 14.41
C SER A 255 -0.77 -3.78 15.67
N ASP A 256 -0.26 -4.36 16.75
CA ASP A 256 -0.93 -4.49 18.04
C ASP A 256 -2.28 -5.22 17.87
N PRO A 257 -2.27 -6.52 17.50
CA PRO A 257 -3.48 -7.29 17.24
C PRO A 257 -4.46 -7.26 18.41
N THR A 258 -5.73 -7.03 18.12
CA THR A 258 -6.79 -6.93 19.12
C THR A 258 -8.09 -7.57 18.64
N ARG A 259 -8.90 -8.02 19.61
CA ARG A 259 -10.23 -8.62 19.38
C ARG A 259 -11.37 -7.72 19.85
N ARG A 260 -11.09 -6.44 20.10
CA ARG A 260 -12.08 -5.48 20.64
C ARG A 260 -13.26 -5.24 19.71
N TYR A 261 -13.12 -5.53 18.41
CA TYR A 261 -14.14 -5.27 17.41
C TYR A 261 -14.49 -6.57 16.67
N VAL A 262 -15.68 -7.12 16.93
CA VAL A 262 -16.08 -8.47 16.49
C VAL A 262 -16.90 -8.44 15.18
N HIS A 263 -16.73 -7.40 14.36
CA HIS A 263 -17.58 -7.18 13.17
C HIS A 263 -16.86 -7.46 11.84
N GLY A 264 -16.09 -8.55 11.78
CA GLY A 264 -15.55 -9.10 10.54
C GLY A 264 -16.67 -9.49 9.57
N VAL A 265 -17.16 -8.53 8.77
CA VAL A 265 -18.08 -8.80 7.66
C VAL A 265 -17.37 -9.73 6.65
N VAL A 266 -16.04 -9.62 6.56
CA VAL A 266 -15.11 -10.51 5.87
C VAL A 266 -13.74 -10.41 6.58
N GLY A 267 -13.25 -11.48 7.19
CA GLY A 267 -11.97 -11.48 7.93
C GLY A 267 -11.94 -12.54 9.04
N ASP A 268 -10.84 -12.59 9.79
CA ASP A 268 -10.75 -13.34 11.04
C ASP A 268 -11.23 -12.48 12.23
N ASP A 269 -10.82 -12.81 13.46
CA ASP A 269 -11.20 -12.06 14.66
C ASP A 269 -10.16 -11.04 15.13
N LEU A 270 -9.10 -10.83 14.35
CA LEU A 270 -8.00 -9.93 14.66
C LEU A 270 -8.10 -8.64 13.83
N GLU A 271 -8.02 -7.52 14.53
CA GLU A 271 -7.92 -6.19 13.94
C GLU A 271 -6.70 -5.48 14.53
N ALA A 272 -6.21 -4.42 13.88
CA ALA A 272 -5.07 -3.68 14.39
C ALA A 272 -5.48 -2.57 15.37
N ASP A 273 -4.86 -2.51 16.54
CA ASP A 273 -4.99 -1.37 17.46
C ASP A 273 -4.12 -0.19 17.00
N ALA A 274 -3.01 -0.49 16.32
CA ALA A 274 -2.02 0.50 15.92
C ALA A 274 -1.54 0.32 14.47
N ILE A 275 -1.09 1.40 13.85
CA ILE A 275 -0.16 1.35 12.72
C ILE A 275 1.23 1.65 13.26
N THR A 276 2.16 0.71 13.12
CA THR A 276 3.57 0.95 13.44
C THR A 276 4.27 1.50 12.20
N VAL A 277 5.02 2.58 12.39
CA VAL A 277 5.84 3.21 11.36
C VAL A 277 7.31 2.91 11.65
N LEU A 278 7.98 2.33 10.66
CA LEU A 278 9.41 2.06 10.65
C LEU A 278 10.09 3.07 9.73
N GLU A 279 11.32 3.43 10.07
CA GLU A 279 12.17 4.29 9.25
C GLU A 279 13.51 3.60 8.97
N PRO A 280 14.10 3.81 7.78
CA PRO A 280 15.46 3.38 7.51
C PRO A 280 16.45 4.10 8.44
N GLY A 281 17.26 3.33 9.16
CA GLY A 281 18.48 3.78 9.84
C GLY A 281 19.71 3.63 8.95
N ASP A 282 20.89 3.82 9.54
CA ASP A 282 22.16 3.67 8.84
C ASP A 282 22.43 2.21 8.44
N ASP A 283 22.10 1.27 9.34
CA ASP A 283 22.35 -0.17 9.15
C ASP A 283 21.07 -1.04 9.24
N ASP A 284 20.02 -0.55 9.89
CA ASP A 284 18.81 -1.30 10.23
C ASP A 284 17.52 -0.48 10.12
N LEU A 285 16.37 -1.14 10.05
CA LEU A 285 15.08 -0.51 10.28
C LEU A 285 14.85 -0.25 11.77
N ARG A 286 14.35 0.95 12.09
CA ARG A 286 14.00 1.33 13.47
C ARG A 286 12.55 1.79 13.58
N VAL A 287 11.95 1.58 14.75
CA VAL A 287 10.59 2.04 15.04
C VAL A 287 10.60 3.56 15.18
N ALA A 288 9.95 4.25 14.25
CA ALA A 288 9.80 5.70 14.26
C ALA A 288 8.64 6.14 15.17
N GLY A 289 7.61 5.31 15.28
CA GLY A 289 6.47 5.56 16.16
C GLY A 289 5.25 4.71 15.83
N ARG A 290 4.17 4.96 16.56
CA ARG A 290 2.88 4.30 16.39
C ARG A 290 1.77 5.31 16.22
N VAL A 291 0.79 4.97 15.41
CA VAL A 291 -0.45 5.71 15.21
C VAL A 291 -1.59 4.88 15.77
N PHE A 292 -2.42 5.47 16.62
CA PHE A 292 -3.60 4.83 17.20
C PHE A 292 -4.87 5.45 16.64
N ALA A 293 -5.94 4.66 16.61
CA ALA A 293 -7.26 5.10 16.17
C ALA A 293 -7.78 6.23 17.08
N GLU A 294 -8.07 7.41 16.53
CA GLU A 294 -8.57 8.54 17.33
C GLU A 294 -9.93 8.29 17.97
N SER A 295 -10.75 7.44 17.37
CA SER A 295 -12.03 7.06 17.96
C SER A 295 -11.87 6.13 19.17
N GLY A 296 -10.68 5.57 19.41
CA GLY A 296 -10.49 4.43 20.30
C GLY A 296 -10.98 3.11 19.70
N GLY A 297 -11.25 3.08 18.39
CA GLY A 297 -11.65 1.91 17.63
C GLY A 297 -10.47 0.99 17.28
N VAL A 298 -10.56 0.39 16.09
CA VAL A 298 -9.52 -0.45 15.47
C VAL A 298 -9.31 -0.02 14.03
N PHE A 299 -8.17 -0.41 13.45
CA PHE A 299 -7.92 -0.35 12.03
C PHE A 299 -8.29 -1.67 11.37
N GLU A 300 -9.15 -1.60 10.36
CA GLU A 300 -9.51 -2.74 9.51
C GLU A 300 -8.61 -2.83 8.27
N LEU A 301 -8.78 -3.92 7.53
CA LEU A 301 -8.02 -4.32 6.34
C LEU A 301 -6.65 -4.93 6.68
N VAL A 302 -5.94 -5.35 5.64
CA VAL A 302 -4.61 -5.97 5.76
C VAL A 302 -3.47 -4.99 5.48
N SER A 303 -3.75 -3.75 5.08
CA SER A 303 -2.71 -2.75 4.75
C SER A 303 -3.22 -1.33 4.88
N PRO A 304 -2.43 -0.39 5.41
CA PRO A 304 -2.70 1.03 5.22
C PRO A 304 -2.30 1.46 3.79
N LEU A 305 -2.48 2.73 3.46
CA LEU A 305 -2.10 3.30 2.16
C LEU A 305 -1.32 4.61 2.36
N TRP A 306 -0.13 4.70 1.76
CA TRP A 306 0.63 5.94 1.65
C TRP A 306 0.17 6.76 0.44
N PHE A 307 0.01 8.07 0.64
CA PHE A 307 -0.30 8.99 -0.46
C PHE A 307 0.26 10.39 -0.22
N GLY A 308 0.46 11.13 -1.31
CA GLY A 308 0.85 12.53 -1.25
C GLY A 308 -0.32 13.42 -0.83
N GLY A 309 -0.14 14.14 0.26
CA GLY A 309 -1.04 15.17 0.76
C GLY A 309 -0.70 16.56 0.20
N PRO A 310 -1.39 17.60 0.71
CA PRO A 310 -1.05 18.98 0.42
C PRO A 310 0.41 19.27 0.80
N ASP A 311 1.11 20.09 0.02
CA ASP A 311 2.51 20.47 0.26
C ASP A 311 3.52 19.31 0.12
N ASP A 312 3.16 18.27 -0.65
CA ASP A 312 3.99 17.07 -0.94
C ASP A 312 4.37 16.23 0.28
N ARG A 313 3.70 16.43 1.42
CA ARG A 313 3.84 15.57 2.61
C ARG A 313 3.20 14.20 2.36
N GLU A 314 3.83 13.12 2.82
CA GLU A 314 3.21 11.78 2.76
C GLU A 314 2.29 11.54 3.97
N LEU A 315 1.07 11.08 3.69
CA LEU A 315 0.03 10.78 4.66
C LEU A 315 -0.36 9.30 4.59
N LEU A 316 -0.91 8.78 5.68
CA LEU A 316 -1.44 7.42 5.80
C LEU A 316 -2.97 7.42 5.78
N ALA A 317 -3.58 6.71 4.83
CA ALA A 317 -5.00 6.42 4.83
C ALA A 317 -5.27 5.00 5.32
N VAL A 318 -6.32 4.82 6.12
CA VAL A 318 -6.73 3.52 6.69
C VAL A 318 -8.24 3.52 6.95
N THR A 319 -8.85 2.35 7.00
CA THR A 319 -10.22 2.19 7.47
C THR A 319 -10.19 2.05 9.00
N GLU A 320 -10.88 2.95 9.69
CA GLU A 320 -11.05 2.89 11.14
C GLU A 320 -12.48 2.51 11.46
N SER A 321 -12.65 1.56 12.36
CA SER A 321 -13.95 1.04 12.79
C SER A 321 -14.11 1.08 14.30
N MET A 322 -15.30 1.45 14.75
CA MET A 322 -15.65 1.45 16.17
C MET A 322 -17.07 0.93 16.37
N GLU A 323 -17.24 0.11 17.41
CA GLU A 323 -18.56 -0.38 17.81
C GLU A 323 -19.52 0.78 18.06
N GLY A 324 -20.74 0.67 17.54
CA GLY A 324 -21.77 1.69 17.69
C GLY A 324 -21.59 2.94 16.80
N LEU A 325 -20.41 3.19 16.23
CA LEU A 325 -20.16 4.31 15.32
C LEU A 325 -20.01 3.87 13.84
N GLY A 326 -19.60 2.62 13.59
CA GLY A 326 -19.34 2.10 12.25
C GLY A 326 -17.94 2.45 11.75
N SER A 327 -17.75 2.40 10.43
CA SER A 327 -16.44 2.55 9.78
C SER A 327 -16.28 3.91 9.08
N ARG A 328 -15.05 4.42 9.02
CA ARG A 328 -14.65 5.63 8.29
C ARG A 328 -13.28 5.47 7.65
N ILE A 329 -13.00 6.26 6.62
CA ILE A 329 -11.62 6.44 6.16
C ILE A 329 -10.98 7.53 7.02
N ALA A 330 -9.91 7.17 7.71
CA ALA A 330 -9.10 8.07 8.51
C ALA A 330 -7.77 8.36 7.80
N VAL A 331 -7.28 9.57 7.97
CA VAL A 331 -6.01 10.03 7.38
C VAL A 331 -5.12 10.54 8.51
N TYR A 332 -3.91 9.99 8.58
CA TYR A 332 -2.93 10.28 9.63
C TYR A 332 -1.65 10.89 9.04
N GLU A 333 -1.03 11.78 9.80
CA GLU A 333 0.30 12.30 9.55
C GLU A 333 1.30 11.56 10.46
N PRO A 334 2.14 10.68 9.90
CA PRO A 334 3.08 9.90 10.70
C PRO A 334 4.26 10.76 11.17
N GLY A 335 4.66 10.58 12.43
CA GLY A 335 5.75 11.32 13.06
C GLY A 335 5.35 12.65 13.71
N ALA A 336 4.07 13.03 13.68
CA ALA A 336 3.60 14.15 14.49
C ALA A 336 3.77 13.82 15.99
N PRO A 337 4.48 14.66 16.78
CA PRO A 337 4.66 14.41 18.20
C PRO A 337 3.30 14.46 18.90
N TRP A 338 2.75 13.27 19.15
CA TRP A 338 1.64 12.95 20.05
C TRP A 338 0.47 13.93 19.98
N TRP A 339 -0.13 14.01 18.81
CA TRP A 339 -1.56 14.19 18.60
C TRP A 339 -1.75 13.95 17.11
N PRO A 340 -2.40 12.85 16.67
CA PRO A 340 -2.78 12.78 15.28
C PRO A 340 -3.71 13.98 15.03
N ARG A 341 -3.39 14.82 14.05
CA ARG A 341 -4.42 15.65 13.43
C ARG A 341 -5.07 14.76 12.38
N ALA A 342 -5.85 13.76 12.78
CA ALA A 342 -6.68 13.11 11.79
C ALA A 342 -7.66 14.16 11.26
N ARG A 343 -7.51 14.46 9.97
CA ARG A 343 -8.58 15.16 9.26
C ARG A 343 -9.53 14.08 8.82
N SER A 344 -10.53 13.78 9.65
CA SER A 344 -11.62 12.90 9.24
C SER A 344 -12.39 13.56 8.09
N SER A 345 -12.38 12.97 6.91
CA SER A 345 -13.28 13.36 5.84
C SER A 345 -14.61 12.63 6.00
N GLY A 346 -15.50 13.18 6.83
CA GLY A 346 -16.89 12.76 6.95
C GLY A 346 -17.26 12.06 8.26
N SER A 347 -18.53 12.20 8.65
CA SER A 347 -19.10 11.45 9.78
C SER A 347 -19.11 9.96 9.45
N PRO A 348 -18.79 9.08 10.43
CA PRO A 348 -18.89 7.64 10.21
C PRO A 348 -20.32 7.30 9.80
N LYS A 349 -20.48 6.58 8.69
CA LYS A 349 -21.80 6.18 8.20
C LYS A 349 -22.21 4.91 8.94
N GLY A 350 -22.70 5.10 10.17
CA GLY A 350 -23.38 4.07 10.92
C GLY A 350 -24.65 3.62 10.18
N GLY A 351 -24.58 2.44 9.59
CA GLY A 351 -25.69 1.79 8.91
C GLY A 351 -25.16 0.73 7.97
N ALA A 352 -25.30 -0.54 8.34
CA ALA A 352 -25.06 -1.68 7.46
C ALA A 352 -26.00 -1.60 6.24
N THR A 353 -25.62 -0.82 5.22
CA THR A 353 -26.17 -1.00 3.88
C THR A 353 -25.60 -2.31 3.36
N CYS A 354 -26.40 -3.37 3.50
CA CYS A 354 -26.25 -4.56 2.67
C CYS A 354 -26.04 -4.10 1.24
N TRP A 355 -24.89 -4.44 0.65
CA TRP A 355 -24.63 -4.22 -0.77
C TRP A 355 -25.85 -4.71 -1.57
N PRO A 356 -26.57 -3.84 -2.30
CA PRO A 356 -27.63 -4.32 -3.15
C PRO A 356 -26.98 -5.24 -4.19
N ARG A 357 -27.47 -6.49 -4.26
CA ARG A 357 -27.13 -7.43 -5.33
C ARG A 357 -27.14 -6.68 -6.65
N GLY A 358 -26.01 -6.72 -7.36
CA GLY A 358 -25.86 -6.05 -8.64
C GLY A 358 -26.98 -6.43 -9.62
N PRO A 359 -27.28 -5.56 -10.61
CA PRO A 359 -28.38 -5.76 -11.53
C PRO A 359 -27.96 -6.76 -12.62
N SER A 360 -28.04 -8.06 -12.34
CA SER A 360 -28.09 -9.09 -13.39
C SER A 360 -28.67 -10.40 -12.83
N GLY A 361 -29.92 -10.69 -13.18
CA GLY A 361 -30.49 -12.01 -12.88
C GLY A 361 -32.02 -12.09 -12.89
N ARG A 362 -32.60 -11.95 -14.08
CA ARG A 362 -33.89 -12.52 -14.56
C ARG A 362 -35.11 -12.53 -13.60
N THR A 363 -36.17 -11.92 -14.11
CA THR A 363 -37.58 -12.08 -13.71
C THR A 363 -38.00 -13.54 -13.56
N GLY A 364 -37.90 -14.06 -12.33
CA GLY A 364 -38.59 -15.28 -11.91
C GLY A 364 -40.03 -14.96 -11.54
N ARG A 365 -40.98 -15.34 -12.41
CA ARG A 365 -42.43 -15.34 -12.14
C ARG A 365 -42.72 -15.89 -10.73
N ARG A 366 -43.45 -15.12 -9.92
CA ARG A 366 -44.14 -15.62 -8.72
C ARG A 366 -45.04 -16.79 -9.12
N ARG A 367 -44.67 -18.01 -8.73
CA ARG A 367 -45.63 -19.12 -8.61
C ARG A 367 -46.31 -19.00 -7.26
N SER A 368 -47.64 -18.96 -7.28
CA SER A 368 -48.51 -19.06 -6.12
C SER A 368 -48.23 -20.34 -5.34
N ARG A 369 -48.13 -20.24 -4.01
CA ARG A 369 -48.13 -21.39 -3.10
C ARG A 369 -49.54 -21.99 -3.07
N PRO A 370 -49.69 -23.33 -3.11
CA PRO A 370 -50.94 -23.98 -2.75
C PRO A 370 -51.08 -24.04 -1.21
N SER A 371 -52.31 -23.85 -0.77
CA SER A 371 -52.79 -23.97 0.61
C SER A 371 -52.52 -25.37 1.17
N ALA A 372 -52.01 -25.46 2.39
CA ALA A 372 -51.95 -26.73 3.14
C ALA A 372 -53.36 -27.08 3.68
N PRO A 373 -53.70 -28.38 3.82
CA PRO A 373 -54.97 -28.79 4.39
C PRO A 373 -54.93 -28.69 5.92
N ARG A 374 -56.07 -28.34 6.50
CA ARG A 374 -56.34 -28.42 7.93
C ARG A 374 -56.42 -29.88 8.36
N THR A 375 -55.73 -30.20 9.46
CA THR A 375 -56.07 -31.28 10.38
C THR A 375 -55.94 -30.74 11.79
#